data_AF-A0A3R5US45-F1
#
_entry.id   AF-A0A3R5US45-F1
#
_cell.length_a   1.000
_cell.length_b   1.000
_cell.length_c   1.000
_cell.angle_alpha   90.00
_cell.angle_beta   90.00
_cell.angle_gamma   90.00
#
_symmetry.space_group_name_H-M   'P 1'
#
loop_
_entity.id
_entity.type
_entity.pdbx_description
1 polymer ?
#
loop_
_entity_poly.entity_id
_entity_poly.type
_entity_poly.pdbx_seq_one_letter_code
_entity_poly.pdbx_strand_id
1 'polypeptide(L)'
;MKKILYIAVALLSANAMAQRVGVNTETPQAALEVNGNVSLETVPEAGLQEQTYNLLIDKNTRRLVIASGEKRLFNSVSYRITTNSNQDWIYDANTNVPTNQYTAILVSSYFGNKYYDDNSVMRYGIKHSYRGGNIAETVSVEPGDDGNWHIKADYEGAAPFIGTLGESEWPGEDKDKAIEGKDSFYWDFDILYVDSGSLIDLGEAEGTVDARQEIGQWDQGTGYSNPIEYLKAKK
;
A
#
# COMPACT_ATOMS: atom_id res chain seq x y z
N MET A 1 9.98 48.37 60.51
CA MET A 1 10.90 47.24 60.24
C MET A 1 10.18 45.90 60.01
N LYS A 2 9.17 45.50 60.82
CA LYS A 2 8.43 44.22 60.62
C LYS A 2 7.75 44.07 59.24
N LYS A 3 7.20 45.15 58.67
CA LYS A 3 6.50 45.11 57.35
C LYS A 3 7.44 44.88 56.15
N ILE A 4 8.70 45.27 56.26
CA ILE A 4 9.71 45.08 55.19
C ILE A 4 10.18 43.62 55.17
N LEU A 5 10.23 42.96 56.32
CA LEU A 5 10.62 41.56 56.43
C LEU A 5 9.60 40.61 55.75
N TYR A 6 8.30 40.90 55.85
CA TYR A 6 7.26 40.08 55.18
C TYR A 6 7.31 40.19 53.65
N ILE A 7 7.67 41.36 53.11
CA ILE A 7 7.81 41.57 51.66
C ILE A 7 9.04 40.82 51.13
N ALA A 8 10.15 40.83 51.88
CA ALA A 8 11.35 40.08 51.51
C ALA A 8 11.11 38.55 51.51
N VAL A 9 10.39 38.02 52.51
CA VAL A 9 10.07 36.58 52.58
C VAL A 9 9.08 36.16 51.49
N ALA A 10 8.12 37.01 51.11
CA ALA A 10 7.19 36.77 50.01
C ALA A 10 7.88 36.79 48.63
N LEU A 11 8.87 37.66 48.43
CA LEU A 11 9.66 37.72 47.19
C LEU A 11 10.64 36.55 47.05
N LEU A 12 11.16 36.02 48.16
CA LEU A 12 12.01 34.81 48.17
C LEU A 12 11.22 33.53 47.89
N SER A 13 9.92 33.51 48.18
CA SER A 13 9.05 32.35 47.92
C SER A 13 8.38 32.35 46.54
N ALA A 14 8.43 33.47 45.81
CA ALA A 14 7.84 33.60 44.46
C ALA A 14 8.63 32.84 43.36
N ASN A 15 9.88 32.48 43.60
CA ASN A 15 10.71 31.72 42.64
C ASN A 15 10.42 30.21 42.65
N ALA A 16 9.46 29.74 43.44
CA ALA A 16 9.13 28.31 43.54
C ALA A 16 8.15 27.82 42.46
N MET A 17 7.65 28.67 41.57
CA MET A 17 6.55 28.33 40.65
C MET A 17 7.02 28.05 39.21
N ALA A 18 7.87 27.04 39.07
CA ALA A 18 7.97 26.15 37.91
C ALA A 18 9.04 25.12 38.26
N GLN A 19 8.67 24.04 38.96
CA GLN A 19 9.60 22.96 39.27
C GLN A 19 9.97 22.24 37.96
N ARG A 20 11.03 22.73 37.32
CA ARG A 20 11.69 22.06 36.21
C ARG A 20 12.85 21.27 36.76
N VAL A 21 12.92 19.99 36.41
CA VAL A 21 13.98 19.09 36.83
C VAL A 21 15.00 19.01 35.71
N GLY A 22 16.19 19.56 35.94
CA GLY A 22 17.35 19.42 35.06
C GLY A 22 18.28 18.34 35.57
N VAL A 23 18.60 17.35 34.73
CA VAL A 23 19.70 16.40 34.97
C VAL A 23 20.82 16.75 34.02
N ASN A 24 21.98 17.15 34.56
CA ASN A 24 23.14 17.63 33.80
C ASN A 24 22.87 18.91 32.96
N THR A 25 21.88 19.73 33.36
CA THR A 25 21.56 21.03 32.77
C THR A 25 21.12 22.00 33.87
N GLU A 26 21.64 23.22 33.87
CA GLU A 26 21.34 24.24 34.90
C GLU A 26 20.10 25.08 34.55
N THR A 27 19.69 25.08 33.27
CA THR A 27 18.59 25.89 32.75
C THR A 27 17.59 25.04 31.97
N PRO A 28 16.85 24.12 32.63
CA PRO A 28 15.91 23.24 31.95
C PRO A 28 14.81 24.05 31.23
N GLN A 29 14.61 23.73 29.95
CA GLN A 29 13.60 24.31 29.05
C GLN A 29 12.28 23.54 29.09
N ALA A 30 12.30 22.31 29.60
CA ALA A 30 11.14 21.45 29.82
C ALA A 30 10.91 21.16 31.32
N ALA A 31 9.78 20.54 31.66
CA ALA A 31 9.49 20.12 33.05
C ALA A 31 10.49 19.06 33.56
N LEU A 32 10.99 18.21 32.67
CA LEU A 32 12.12 17.31 32.88
C LEU A 32 13.04 17.42 31.66
N GLU A 33 14.31 17.74 31.87
CA GLU A 33 15.32 17.78 30.82
C GLU A 33 16.57 17.02 31.28
N VAL A 34 17.00 16.06 30.46
CA VAL A 34 18.21 15.28 30.69
C VAL A 34 19.19 15.59 29.57
N ASN A 35 20.29 16.26 29.90
CA ASN A 35 21.37 16.51 28.96
C ASN A 35 22.36 15.34 28.99
N GLY A 36 21.95 14.23 28.37
CA GLY A 36 22.67 12.97 28.38
C GLY A 36 21.78 11.80 27.91
N ASN A 37 22.27 10.58 28.08
CA ASN A 37 21.49 9.38 27.75
C ASN A 37 20.52 9.03 28.89
N VAL A 38 19.31 8.63 28.54
CA VAL A 38 18.33 8.05 29.48
C VAL A 38 18.32 6.54 29.28
N SER A 39 18.69 5.79 30.32
CA SER A 39 18.51 4.34 30.37
C SER A 39 17.23 4.03 31.13
N LEU A 40 16.31 3.30 30.51
CA LEU A 40 15.13 2.75 31.18
C LEU A 40 15.52 1.37 31.70
N GLU A 41 15.46 1.17 33.02
CA GLU A 41 15.66 -0.17 33.58
C GLU A 41 14.50 -1.09 33.21
N THR A 42 14.80 -2.38 33.05
CA THR A 42 13.82 -3.41 32.75
C THR A 42 12.85 -3.53 33.92
N VAL A 43 11.59 -3.11 33.70
CA VAL A 43 10.51 -3.37 34.66
C VAL A 43 10.13 -4.86 34.51
N PRO A 44 9.97 -5.64 35.60
CA PRO A 44 9.42 -6.99 35.50
C PRO A 44 8.06 -6.89 34.83
N GLU A 45 7.92 -7.51 33.64
CA GLU A 45 6.74 -7.54 32.77
C GLU A 45 5.60 -6.60 33.21
N ALA A 46 5.59 -5.38 32.69
CA ALA A 46 4.38 -4.59 32.67
C ALA A 46 3.32 -5.43 31.94
N GLY A 47 2.28 -5.82 32.68
CA GLY A 47 1.31 -6.82 32.27
C GLY A 47 0.83 -6.62 30.83
N LEU A 48 0.69 -7.74 30.13
CA LEU A 48 0.12 -7.86 28.79
C LEU A 48 -1.31 -7.32 28.73
N GLN A 49 -1.48 -6.00 28.75
CA GLN A 49 -2.69 -5.34 28.29
C GLN A 49 -2.36 -4.57 27.01
N GLU A 50 -3.29 -4.65 26.06
CA GLU A 50 -3.17 -4.45 24.61
C GLU A 50 -2.78 -3.04 24.13
N GLN A 51 -2.07 -2.25 24.93
CA GLN A 51 -1.66 -0.89 24.57
C GLN A 51 -0.17 -0.70 24.82
N THR A 52 0.66 -1.40 24.05
CA THR A 52 2.05 -1.00 23.87
C THR A 52 2.09 0.19 22.91
N TYR A 53 2.73 1.28 23.36
CA TYR A 53 2.94 2.46 22.53
C TYR A 53 4.38 2.51 22.02
N ASN A 54 4.56 2.79 20.73
CA ASN A 54 5.88 3.14 20.21
C ASN A 54 6.27 4.53 20.75
N LEU A 55 7.41 4.60 21.45
CA LEU A 55 8.04 5.85 21.84
C LEU A 55 8.89 6.36 20.67
N LEU A 56 8.60 7.57 20.19
CA LEU A 56 9.31 8.21 19.09
C LEU A 56 9.91 9.54 19.57
N ILE A 57 10.91 10.06 18.84
CA ILE A 57 11.40 11.43 19.03
C ILE A 57 10.78 12.31 17.95
N ASP A 58 10.01 13.31 18.36
CA ASP A 58 9.50 14.34 17.46
C ASP A 58 10.67 15.14 16.88
N LYS A 59 10.78 15.19 15.55
CA LYS A 59 11.93 15.78 14.86
C LYS A 59 12.03 17.30 15.04
N ASN A 60 10.91 17.99 15.25
CA ASN A 60 10.86 19.46 15.32
C ASN A 60 11.14 19.95 16.74
N THR A 61 10.56 19.28 17.73
CA THR A 61 10.63 19.67 19.15
C THR A 61 11.71 18.92 19.91
N ARG A 62 12.26 17.85 19.32
CA ARG A 62 13.22 16.92 19.96
C ARG A 62 12.70 16.27 21.24
N ARG A 63 11.36 16.21 21.40
CA ARG A 63 10.71 15.62 22.57
C ARG A 63 10.38 14.15 22.32
N LEU A 64 10.46 13.35 23.38
CA LEU A 64 9.89 12.02 23.38
C LEU A 64 8.36 12.14 23.29
N VAL A 65 7.76 11.46 22.32
CA VAL A 65 6.32 11.45 22.08
C VAL A 65 5.81 10.03 21.99
N ILE A 66 4.54 9.85 22.34
CA ILE A 66 3.80 8.63 22.11
C ILE A 66 3.26 8.69 20.68
N ALA A 67 3.58 7.69 19.86
CA ALA A 67 2.89 7.52 18.60
C ALA A 67 1.42 7.19 18.89
N SER A 68 0.54 8.17 18.71
CA SER A 68 -0.91 7.97 18.75
C SER A 68 -1.45 7.99 17.33
N GLY A 69 -2.11 6.91 16.93
CA GLY A 69 -2.67 6.74 15.60
C GLY A 69 -2.20 5.45 14.92
N GLU A 70 -3.16 4.66 14.45
CA GLU A 70 -2.90 3.58 13.49
C GLU A 70 -2.61 4.20 12.11
N LYS A 71 -1.44 4.83 11.92
CA LYS A 71 -1.04 5.18 10.55
C LYS A 71 -0.75 3.87 9.81
N ARG A 72 -1.73 3.40 9.03
CA ARG A 72 -1.58 2.22 8.16
C ARG A 72 -0.82 2.62 6.91
N LEU A 73 0.48 2.36 6.92
CA LEU A 73 1.38 2.65 5.80
C LEU A 73 1.05 1.80 4.56
N PHE A 74 0.51 0.61 4.79
CA PHE A 74 0.23 -0.40 3.79
C PHE A 74 -1.25 -0.80 3.89
N ASN A 75 -1.98 -0.66 2.79
CA ASN A 75 -3.40 -1.01 2.70
C ASN A 75 -3.58 -1.97 1.53
N SER A 76 -3.88 -3.24 1.82
CA SER A 76 -4.15 -4.25 0.80
C SER A 76 -5.64 -4.25 0.49
N VAL A 77 -6.00 -4.13 -0.78
CA VAL A 77 -7.39 -4.15 -1.24
C VAL A 77 -7.52 -5.11 -2.42
N SER A 78 -8.53 -5.98 -2.35
CA SER A 78 -8.87 -6.91 -3.43
C SER A 78 -10.10 -6.40 -4.19
N TYR A 79 -10.01 -6.32 -5.51
CA TYR A 79 -11.10 -5.94 -6.40
C TYR A 79 -11.52 -7.16 -7.22
N ARG A 80 -12.84 -7.40 -7.32
CA ARG A 80 -13.43 -8.29 -8.32
C ARG A 80 -14.26 -7.45 -9.29
N ILE A 81 -13.90 -7.47 -10.56
CA ILE A 81 -14.60 -6.75 -11.63
C ILE A 81 -15.18 -7.80 -12.59
N THR A 82 -16.51 -7.86 -12.64
CA THR A 82 -17.23 -8.69 -13.61
C THR A 82 -17.51 -7.87 -14.86
N THR A 83 -17.16 -8.40 -16.03
CA THR A 83 -17.37 -7.75 -17.32
C THR A 83 -18.73 -8.14 -17.92
N ASN A 84 -19.24 -7.31 -18.82
CA ASN A 84 -20.51 -7.56 -19.52
C ASN A 84 -20.32 -8.56 -20.69
N SER A 85 -21.45 -9.08 -21.22
CA SER A 85 -21.54 -10.12 -22.26
C SER A 85 -20.41 -10.08 -23.31
N ASN A 86 -19.43 -10.99 -23.15
CA ASN A 86 -18.28 -11.26 -24.02
C ASN A 86 -17.14 -10.23 -24.02
N GLN A 87 -17.02 -9.38 -23.00
CA GLN A 87 -15.85 -8.52 -22.84
C GLN A 87 -14.81 -9.22 -21.98
N ASP A 88 -13.68 -9.58 -22.58
CA ASP A 88 -12.49 -10.08 -21.90
C ASP A 88 -11.68 -8.95 -21.24
N TRP A 89 -12.03 -7.68 -21.48
CA TRP A 89 -11.29 -6.51 -21.04
C TRP A 89 -12.04 -5.59 -20.08
N ILE A 90 -11.26 -4.77 -19.37
CA ILE A 90 -11.64 -3.63 -18.55
C ILE A 90 -10.96 -2.40 -19.15
N TYR A 91 -11.77 -1.49 -19.73
CA TYR A 91 -11.24 -0.27 -20.33
C TYR A 91 -10.88 0.76 -19.27
N ASP A 92 -11.73 0.86 -18.25
CA ASP A 92 -11.52 1.80 -17.16
C ASP A 92 -12.37 1.45 -15.94
N ALA A 93 -11.73 1.11 -14.82
CA ALA A 93 -12.40 0.86 -13.55
C ALA A 93 -11.77 1.70 -12.43
N ASN A 94 -12.51 2.72 -11.98
CA ASN A 94 -12.09 3.59 -10.89
C ASN A 94 -12.12 2.84 -9.53
N THR A 95 -11.00 2.87 -8.81
CA THR A 95 -10.82 2.23 -7.50
C THR A 95 -11.39 3.03 -6.33
N ASN A 96 -11.73 4.30 -6.57
CA ASN A 96 -12.04 5.37 -5.61
C ASN A 96 -10.90 5.67 -4.61
N VAL A 97 -9.66 5.27 -4.94
CA VAL A 97 -8.48 5.56 -4.13
C VAL A 97 -7.72 6.75 -4.72
N PRO A 98 -7.52 7.84 -3.97
CA PRO A 98 -6.91 9.06 -4.49
C PRO A 98 -5.39 8.92 -4.69
N THR A 99 -4.90 9.38 -5.84
CA THR A 99 -3.49 9.29 -6.25
C THR A 99 -2.57 10.21 -5.46
N ASN A 100 -3.11 11.29 -4.89
CA ASN A 100 -2.34 12.23 -4.07
C ASN A 100 -2.08 11.74 -2.63
N GLN A 101 -2.76 10.69 -2.17
CA GLN A 101 -2.57 10.12 -0.83
C GLN A 101 -1.85 8.77 -0.87
N TYR A 102 -2.08 7.99 -1.92
CA TYR A 102 -1.55 6.64 -2.03
C TYR A 102 -0.85 6.41 -3.35
N THR A 103 0.21 5.61 -3.31
CA THR A 103 0.82 4.98 -4.48
C THR A 103 0.29 3.56 -4.59
N ALA A 104 -0.26 3.20 -5.74
CA ALA A 104 -0.77 1.87 -6.00
C ALA A 104 0.34 0.95 -6.52
N ILE A 105 0.39 -0.27 -6.00
CA ILE A 105 1.25 -1.34 -6.50
C ILE A 105 0.34 -2.52 -6.82
N LEU A 106 0.26 -2.89 -8.10
CA LEU A 106 -0.40 -4.12 -8.52
C LEU A 106 0.43 -5.32 -8.04
N VAL A 107 -0.15 -6.14 -7.16
CA VAL A 107 0.53 -7.30 -6.58
C VAL A 107 0.09 -8.59 -7.28
N SER A 108 -1.17 -8.66 -7.70
CA SER A 108 -1.74 -9.83 -8.37
C SER A 108 -2.85 -9.40 -9.33
N SER A 109 -2.94 -10.10 -10.46
CA SER A 109 -4.09 -10.09 -11.35
C SER A 109 -4.47 -11.52 -11.71
N TYR A 110 -5.77 -11.78 -11.81
CA TYR A 110 -6.30 -13.07 -12.22
C TYR A 110 -7.52 -12.88 -13.09
N PHE A 111 -7.46 -13.39 -14.32
CA PHE A 111 -8.57 -13.45 -15.24
C PHE A 111 -9.27 -14.80 -15.19
N GLY A 112 -10.60 -14.80 -15.13
CA GLY A 112 -11.39 -16.01 -14.96
C GLY A 112 -12.75 -15.96 -15.63
N ASN A 113 -13.23 -17.15 -15.98
CA ASN A 113 -14.64 -17.43 -16.24
C ASN A 113 -14.89 -18.83 -15.68
N LYS A 114 -15.73 -18.96 -14.66
CA LYS A 114 -16.07 -20.27 -14.08
C LYS A 114 -17.44 -20.27 -13.45
N TYR A 115 -18.16 -21.36 -13.68
CA TYR A 115 -19.37 -21.74 -12.96
C TYR A 115 -19.23 -23.21 -12.60
N TYR A 116 -19.55 -23.53 -11.35
CA TYR A 116 -19.61 -24.89 -10.83
C TYR A 116 -21.07 -25.28 -10.73
N ASP A 117 -21.40 -26.49 -11.18
CA ASP A 117 -22.73 -27.05 -10.92
C ASP A 117 -22.86 -27.52 -9.46
N ASP A 118 -24.05 -28.01 -9.11
CA ASP A 118 -24.35 -28.53 -7.77
C ASP A 118 -23.46 -29.70 -7.34
N ASN A 119 -22.80 -30.38 -8.29
CA ASN A 119 -21.84 -31.46 -8.01
C ASN A 119 -20.40 -30.95 -7.90
N SER A 120 -20.20 -29.63 -7.83
CA SER A 120 -18.87 -28.98 -7.84
C SER A 120 -18.04 -29.28 -9.09
N VAL A 121 -18.68 -29.65 -10.20
CA VAL A 121 -18.02 -29.82 -11.49
C VAL A 121 -17.94 -28.46 -12.18
N MET A 122 -16.73 -28.04 -12.55
CA MET A 122 -16.53 -26.84 -13.35
C MET A 122 -17.14 -27.04 -14.74
N ARG A 123 -18.08 -26.17 -15.12
CA ARG A 123 -18.80 -26.21 -16.41
C ARG A 123 -18.33 -25.15 -17.39
N TYR A 124 -17.74 -24.08 -16.89
CA TYR A 124 -17.28 -22.93 -17.68
C TYR A 124 -15.80 -22.65 -17.42
N GLY A 125 -15.08 -22.27 -18.46
CA GLY A 125 -13.66 -21.97 -18.44
C GLY A 125 -13.29 -20.90 -19.48
N ILE A 126 -12.00 -20.68 -19.70
CA ILE A 126 -11.53 -19.78 -20.76
C ILE A 126 -11.08 -20.62 -21.95
N LYS A 127 -11.56 -20.27 -23.15
CA LYS A 127 -11.04 -20.79 -24.42
C LYS A 127 -10.26 -19.69 -25.11
N HIS A 128 -9.06 -20.03 -25.57
CA HIS A 128 -8.27 -19.16 -26.43
C HIS A 128 -8.70 -19.37 -27.88
N SER A 129 -9.12 -18.29 -28.54
CA SER A 129 -9.72 -18.34 -29.88
C SER A 129 -8.69 -18.35 -31.02
N TYR A 130 -7.38 -18.17 -30.75
CA TYR A 130 -6.36 -18.05 -31.80
C TYR A 130 -5.19 -19.04 -31.70
N ARG A 131 -4.74 -19.58 -32.85
CA ARG A 131 -3.67 -20.60 -32.98
C ARG A 131 -2.27 -20.06 -33.29
N GLY A 132 -2.01 -18.74 -33.16
CA GLY A 132 -0.73 -18.18 -33.62
C GLY A 132 -0.30 -16.81 -33.09
N GLY A 133 -0.98 -16.26 -32.09
CA GLY A 133 -0.58 -15.02 -31.41
C GLY A 133 -0.15 -15.31 -29.98
N ASN A 134 0.79 -14.52 -29.45
CA ASN A 134 1.08 -14.54 -28.01
C ASN A 134 -0.16 -14.06 -27.28
N ILE A 135 -0.70 -14.89 -26.40
CA ILE A 135 -1.76 -14.50 -25.47
C ILE A 135 -1.07 -13.67 -24.39
N ALA A 136 -1.14 -12.34 -24.49
CA ALA A 136 -0.59 -11.45 -23.49
C ALA A 136 -1.73 -10.86 -22.67
N GLU A 137 -1.67 -11.05 -21.36
CA GLU A 137 -2.45 -10.31 -20.40
C GLU A 137 -1.81 -8.93 -20.24
N THR A 138 -2.52 -7.86 -20.57
CA THR A 138 -2.10 -6.50 -20.26
C THR A 138 -2.91 -6.01 -19.08
N VAL A 139 -2.25 -5.68 -17.97
CA VAL A 139 -2.90 -5.09 -16.79
C VAL A 139 -2.13 -3.85 -16.37
N SER A 140 -2.84 -2.78 -16.07
CA SER A 140 -2.28 -1.58 -15.47
C SER A 140 -3.14 -1.07 -14.32
N VAL A 141 -2.47 -0.42 -13.37
CA VAL A 141 -3.09 0.43 -12.36
C VAL A 141 -2.44 1.80 -12.51
N GLU A 142 -3.20 2.77 -13.00
CA GLU A 142 -2.68 4.06 -13.43
C GLU A 142 -3.53 5.23 -12.91
N PRO A 143 -2.95 6.44 -12.79
CA PRO A 143 -3.73 7.62 -12.41
C PRO A 143 -4.79 7.94 -13.48
N GLY A 144 -6.05 8.07 -13.06
CA GLY A 144 -7.13 8.60 -13.87
C GLY A 144 -7.18 10.13 -13.85
N ASP A 145 -7.86 10.71 -14.84
CA ASP A 145 -8.05 12.17 -14.96
C ASP A 145 -8.87 12.77 -13.80
N ASP A 146 -9.55 11.93 -13.03
CA ASP A 146 -10.36 12.31 -11.87
C ASP A 146 -9.57 12.35 -10.55
N GLY A 147 -8.27 12.05 -10.59
CA GLY A 147 -7.39 12.02 -9.43
C GLY A 147 -7.44 10.73 -8.62
N ASN A 148 -8.11 9.67 -9.09
CA ASN A 148 -8.11 8.34 -8.48
C ASN A 148 -7.23 7.36 -9.26
N TRP A 149 -6.91 6.21 -8.64
CA TRP A 149 -6.29 5.08 -9.33
C TRP A 149 -7.34 4.32 -10.13
N HIS A 150 -6.98 3.95 -11.35
CA HIS A 150 -7.85 3.26 -12.30
C HIS A 150 -7.21 1.94 -12.74
N ILE A 151 -8.01 0.89 -12.84
CA ILE A 151 -7.59 -0.43 -13.30
C ILE A 151 -7.98 -0.57 -14.77
N LYS A 152 -7.03 -1.03 -15.58
CA LYS A 152 -7.26 -1.44 -16.97
C LYS A 152 -6.70 -2.84 -17.16
N ALA A 153 -7.42 -3.65 -17.91
CA ALA A 153 -7.02 -5.03 -18.15
C ALA A 153 -7.52 -5.50 -19.51
N ASP A 154 -6.76 -6.33 -20.19
CA ASP A 154 -7.20 -6.99 -21.41
C ASP A 154 -6.56 -8.38 -21.49
N TYR A 155 -7.36 -9.34 -21.93
CA TYR A 155 -6.94 -10.71 -22.17
C TYR A 155 -7.33 -11.06 -23.61
N GLU A 156 -6.53 -10.59 -24.57
CA GLU A 156 -6.91 -10.59 -25.98
C GLU A 156 -7.24 -11.99 -26.51
N GLY A 157 -8.42 -12.12 -27.13
CA GLY A 157 -8.82 -13.32 -27.85
C GLY A 157 -9.35 -14.43 -26.93
N ALA A 158 -9.78 -14.09 -25.72
CA ALA A 158 -10.53 -15.01 -24.87
C ALA A 158 -11.99 -15.12 -25.32
N ALA A 159 -12.53 -16.33 -25.23
CA ALA A 159 -13.94 -16.59 -25.37
C ALA A 159 -14.40 -17.48 -24.19
N PRO A 160 -15.60 -17.27 -23.65
CA PRO A 160 -16.16 -18.17 -22.65
C PRO A 160 -16.21 -19.60 -23.21
N PHE A 161 -15.57 -20.53 -22.51
CA PHE A 161 -15.60 -21.94 -22.85
C PHE A 161 -16.74 -22.59 -22.09
N ILE A 162 -17.67 -23.18 -22.82
CA ILE A 162 -18.64 -24.11 -22.25
C ILE A 162 -18.00 -25.49 -22.41
N GLY A 163 -17.94 -26.28 -21.32
CA GLY A 163 -17.50 -27.68 -21.35
C GLY A 163 -18.25 -28.53 -22.39
N THR A 164 -17.98 -29.83 -22.46
CA THR A 164 -18.53 -30.77 -23.47
C THR A 164 -20.06 -30.94 -23.50
N LEU A 165 -20.82 -30.12 -22.77
CA LEU A 165 -22.28 -30.18 -22.77
C LEU A 165 -22.84 -29.66 -24.10
N GLY A 166 -23.72 -30.45 -24.70
CA GLY A 166 -24.56 -29.99 -25.81
C GLY A 166 -25.58 -28.95 -25.32
N GLU A 167 -26.03 -28.05 -26.21
CA GLU A 167 -27.05 -27.03 -25.92
C GLU A 167 -28.36 -27.61 -25.35
N SER A 168 -28.64 -28.89 -25.62
CA SER A 168 -29.78 -29.65 -25.09
C SER A 168 -29.58 -30.23 -23.69
N GLU A 169 -28.37 -30.17 -23.12
CA GLU A 169 -28.02 -30.76 -21.81
C GLU A 169 -28.04 -29.74 -20.68
N TRP A 170 -28.58 -28.54 -20.93
CA TRP A 170 -28.71 -27.47 -19.95
C TRP A 170 -29.87 -27.83 -18.98
N PRO A 171 -29.61 -28.05 -17.69
CA PRO A 171 -30.66 -28.37 -16.74
C PRO A 171 -31.49 -27.11 -16.45
N GLY A 172 -32.82 -27.27 -16.41
CA GLY A 172 -33.81 -26.19 -16.36
C GLY A 172 -33.47 -25.01 -15.42
N GLU A 173 -33.54 -25.19 -14.11
CA GLU A 173 -33.49 -24.11 -13.10
C GLU A 173 -32.14 -23.36 -13.02
N ASP A 174 -31.08 -23.88 -13.67
CA ASP A 174 -29.76 -23.26 -13.74
C ASP A 174 -29.49 -22.52 -15.04
N LYS A 175 -30.48 -22.43 -15.93
CA LYS A 175 -30.34 -21.73 -17.22
C LYS A 175 -29.89 -20.28 -17.06
N ASP A 176 -30.37 -19.58 -16.03
CA ASP A 176 -30.01 -18.18 -15.79
C ASP A 176 -28.56 -18.04 -15.33
N LYS A 177 -28.07 -18.92 -14.46
CA LYS A 177 -26.66 -18.96 -14.04
C LYS A 177 -25.73 -19.39 -15.18
N ALA A 178 -26.22 -20.28 -16.04
CA ALA A 178 -25.52 -20.72 -17.24
C ALA A 178 -25.45 -19.60 -18.30
N ILE A 179 -26.49 -18.76 -18.42
CA ILE A 179 -26.45 -17.54 -19.26
C ILE A 179 -25.46 -16.53 -18.67
N GLU A 180 -25.49 -16.28 -17.36
CA GLU A 180 -24.57 -15.36 -16.68
C GLU A 180 -23.10 -15.80 -16.81
N GLY A 181 -22.82 -17.10 -16.63
CA GLY A 181 -21.50 -17.69 -16.81
C GLY A 181 -21.06 -17.81 -18.27
N LYS A 182 -21.99 -17.92 -19.22
CA LYS A 182 -21.69 -17.85 -20.66
C LYS A 182 -21.27 -16.45 -21.08
N ASP A 183 -21.82 -15.43 -20.43
CA ASP A 183 -21.71 -14.07 -20.91
C ASP A 183 -20.66 -13.25 -20.15
N SER A 184 -20.31 -13.57 -18.92
CA SER A 184 -19.41 -12.71 -18.13
C SER A 184 -18.02 -13.32 -17.90
N PHE A 185 -16.98 -12.51 -18.05
CA PHE A 185 -15.68 -12.80 -17.42
C PHE A 185 -15.59 -12.06 -16.10
N TYR A 186 -14.64 -12.45 -15.26
CA TYR A 186 -14.25 -11.67 -14.11
C TYR A 186 -12.74 -11.53 -14.03
N TRP A 187 -12.34 -10.42 -13.42
CA TRP A 187 -10.97 -10.13 -13.06
C TRP A 187 -10.87 -9.93 -11.56
N ASP A 188 -9.92 -10.61 -10.93
CA ASP A 188 -9.52 -10.36 -9.55
C ASP A 188 -8.19 -9.62 -9.52
N PHE A 189 -8.10 -8.54 -8.74
CA PHE A 189 -6.87 -7.77 -8.54
C PHE A 189 -6.57 -7.62 -7.07
N ASP A 190 -5.31 -7.82 -6.68
CA ASP A 190 -4.81 -7.40 -5.38
C ASP A 190 -3.89 -6.18 -5.57
N ILE A 191 -4.28 -5.07 -4.96
CA ILE A 191 -3.54 -3.81 -5.04
C ILE A 191 -3.10 -3.42 -3.63
N LEU A 192 -1.81 -3.17 -3.50
CA LEU A 192 -1.22 -2.60 -2.30
C LEU A 192 -1.14 -1.08 -2.45
N TYR A 193 -1.91 -0.36 -1.66
CA TYR A 193 -1.84 1.09 -1.55
C TYR A 193 -0.90 1.48 -0.42
N VAL A 194 0.17 2.18 -0.79
CA VAL A 194 1.18 2.68 0.14
C VAL A 194 0.97 4.17 0.34
N ASP A 195 0.97 4.65 1.58
CA ASP A 195 0.89 6.08 1.88
C ASP A 195 2.02 6.85 1.18
N SER A 196 1.67 7.75 0.26
CA SER A 196 2.65 8.46 -0.58
C SER A 196 3.59 9.34 0.23
N GLY A 197 3.17 9.84 1.40
CA GLY A 197 4.02 10.60 2.33
C GLY A 197 5.09 9.74 3.04
N SER A 198 5.05 8.42 2.86
CA SER A 198 5.96 7.46 3.48
C SER A 198 6.93 6.85 2.48
N LEU A 199 6.70 7.06 1.18
CA LEU A 199 7.61 6.66 0.12
C LEU A 199 8.63 7.76 -0.16
N ILE A 200 9.86 7.32 -0.43
CA ILE A 200 10.87 8.18 -1.03
C ILE A 200 10.89 7.80 -2.50
N ASP A 201 10.36 8.68 -3.34
CA ASP A 201 10.55 8.55 -4.79
C ASP A 201 12.04 8.68 -5.11
N LEU A 202 12.60 7.67 -5.76
CA LEU A 202 14.00 7.66 -6.18
C LEU A 202 14.16 8.23 -7.60
N GLY A 203 13.06 8.57 -8.27
CA GLY A 203 12.99 8.96 -9.66
C GLY A 203 12.93 7.77 -10.62
N GLU A 204 12.69 8.05 -11.88
CA GLU A 204 12.73 7.05 -12.95
C GLU A 204 14.18 6.71 -13.33
N ALA A 205 14.46 5.43 -13.47
CA ALA A 205 15.71 4.95 -14.05
C ALA A 205 15.55 4.94 -15.58
N GLU A 206 16.10 5.96 -16.23
CA GLU A 206 16.19 5.98 -17.69
C GLU A 206 17.41 5.19 -18.17
N GLY A 207 17.20 4.33 -19.17
CA GLY A 207 18.27 3.55 -19.80
C GLY A 207 17.83 3.03 -21.16
N THR A 208 18.77 2.91 -22.09
CA THR A 208 18.53 2.25 -23.38
C THR A 208 18.97 0.80 -23.26
N VAL A 209 18.06 -0.14 -23.56
CA VAL A 209 18.42 -1.55 -23.67
C VAL A 209 18.84 -1.79 -25.12
N ASP A 210 20.11 -2.14 -25.35
CA ASP A 210 20.52 -2.65 -26.65
C ASP A 210 19.78 -3.96 -26.90
N ALA A 211 19.02 -4.04 -27.98
CA ALA A 211 18.27 -5.25 -28.36
C ALA A 211 19.16 -6.50 -28.54
N ARG A 212 20.49 -6.33 -28.60
CA ARG A 212 21.48 -7.40 -28.66
C ARG A 212 22.10 -7.79 -27.32
N GLN A 213 21.87 -7.02 -26.26
CA GLN A 213 22.29 -7.39 -24.91
C GLN A 213 21.25 -8.34 -24.30
N GLU A 214 21.72 -9.45 -23.75
CA GLU A 214 20.87 -10.38 -23.01
C GLU A 214 20.15 -9.64 -21.87
N ILE A 215 18.88 -9.99 -21.64
CA ILE A 215 18.06 -9.45 -20.56
C ILE A 215 18.84 -9.57 -19.24
N GLY A 216 19.26 -8.43 -18.67
CA GLY A 216 20.03 -8.38 -17.43
C GLY A 216 21.37 -7.64 -17.51
N GLN A 217 21.83 -7.20 -18.68
CA GLN A 217 23.00 -6.32 -18.78
C GLN A 217 22.57 -4.86 -18.91
N TRP A 218 22.69 -4.09 -17.83
CA TRP A 218 22.54 -2.63 -17.88
C TRP A 218 23.82 -2.00 -18.43
N ASP A 219 23.68 -1.04 -19.32
CA ASP A 219 24.80 -0.35 -19.97
C ASP A 219 25.69 0.33 -18.93
N GLN A 220 26.95 -0.12 -18.85
CA GLN A 220 27.98 0.44 -17.98
C GLN A 220 28.44 1.84 -18.43
N GLY A 221 27.93 2.37 -19.55
CA GLY A 221 28.28 3.70 -20.07
C GLY A 221 28.02 4.86 -19.10
N THR A 222 27.15 4.68 -18.10
CA THR A 222 26.91 5.68 -17.03
C THR A 222 27.77 5.50 -15.78
N GLY A 223 28.60 4.44 -15.72
CA GLY A 223 29.43 4.12 -14.56
C GLY A 223 28.71 3.43 -13.40
N TYR A 224 27.44 3.07 -13.55
CA TYR A 224 26.67 2.34 -12.54
C TYR A 224 26.40 0.90 -12.98
N SER A 225 26.55 -0.04 -12.05
CA SER A 225 26.44 -1.48 -12.35
C SER A 225 24.99 -1.95 -12.51
N ASN A 226 24.02 -1.18 -11.99
CA ASN A 226 22.59 -1.48 -12.04
C ASN A 226 21.75 -0.23 -11.64
N PRO A 227 20.41 -0.27 -11.82
CA PRO A 227 19.51 0.83 -11.47
C PRO A 227 19.55 1.24 -10.00
N ILE A 228 19.78 0.28 -9.09
CA ILE A 228 19.83 0.57 -7.66
C ILE A 228 21.05 1.44 -7.33
N GLU A 229 22.20 1.20 -7.97
CA GLU A 229 23.39 2.04 -7.81
C GLU A 229 23.21 3.43 -8.39
N TYR A 230 22.58 3.55 -9.56
CA TYR A 230 22.21 4.85 -10.15
C TYR A 230 21.29 5.65 -9.21
N LEU A 231 20.24 5.02 -8.70
CA LEU A 231 19.29 5.67 -7.78
C LEU A 231 19.93 6.02 -6.43
N LYS A 232 20.89 5.21 -5.94
CA LYS A 232 21.66 5.53 -4.72
C LYS A 232 22.54 6.77 -4.88
N ALA A 233 23.10 7.00 -6.08
CA ALA A 233 23.99 8.12 -6.34
C ALA A 233 23.29 9.48 -6.47
N LYS A 234 21.96 9.50 -6.63
CA LYS A 234 21.15 10.73 -6.66
C LYS A 234 20.74 11.27 -5.28
N LYS A 235 21.08 10.57 -4.19
CA LYS A 235 20.85 11.02 -2.80
C LYS A 235 22.01 11.87 -2.29
#